data_AF-A0A837C3W9-F1
#
_entry.id   AF-A0A837C3W9-F1
#
_cell.length_a   1.000
_cell.length_b   1.000
_cell.length_c   1.000
_cell.angle_alpha   90.00
_cell.angle_beta   90.00
_cell.angle_gamma   90.00
#
_symmetry.space_group_name_H-M   'P 1'
#
loop_
_entity.id
_entity.type
_entity.pdbx_description
1 polymer ?
#
loop_
_entity_poly.entity_id
_entity_poly.type
_entity_poly.pdbx_seq_one_letter_code
_entity_poly.pdbx_strand_id
1 'polypeptide(L)'
;MRPQAYLHGRSKAMKRLILAGSLLLASGTVSLADGLFWVVGNRATGKCNIVTSNPVIIGDIWFGDGPYKSRADAKLARSTIRACPAVSPDDEKDADKTD
;
A
#
# COMPACT_ATOMS: atom_id res chain seq x y z
N MET A 1 56.95 20.14 -39.08
CA MET A 1 56.03 20.14 -37.91
C MET A 1 56.60 19.19 -36.85
N ARG A 2 56.89 19.68 -35.64
CA ARG A 2 57.14 18.83 -34.46
C ARG A 2 55.83 18.65 -33.69
N PRO A 3 55.63 17.53 -33.01
CA PRO A 3 55.43 17.66 -31.56
C PRO A 3 56.27 16.65 -30.77
N GLN A 4 56.85 17.16 -29.68
CA GLN A 4 57.53 16.38 -28.66
C GLN A 4 56.65 16.35 -27.40
N ALA A 5 56.75 15.22 -26.69
CA ALA A 5 56.45 15.01 -25.27
C ALA A 5 54.97 14.93 -24.85
N TYR A 6 54.62 13.87 -24.12
CA TYR A 6 54.48 13.99 -22.66
C TYR A 6 54.49 12.61 -21.97
N LEU A 7 55.08 12.65 -20.78
CA LEU A 7 55.46 11.56 -19.90
C LEU A 7 54.30 10.76 -19.31
N HIS A 8 54.58 9.48 -19.03
CA HIS A 8 54.25 8.74 -17.81
C HIS A 8 53.12 9.33 -16.93
N GLY A 9 51.91 8.77 -17.03
CA GLY A 9 50.79 9.01 -16.12
C GLY A 9 50.37 7.73 -15.41
N ARG A 10 51.20 7.26 -14.48
CA ARG A 10 50.96 6.11 -13.62
C ARG A 10 49.91 6.47 -12.55
N SER A 11 48.90 5.60 -12.41
CA SER A 11 48.12 5.35 -11.18
C SER A 11 47.55 6.55 -10.41
N LYS A 12 46.26 6.86 -10.63
CA LYS A 12 45.40 7.57 -9.65
C LYS A 12 43.90 7.39 -9.90
N ALA A 13 43.48 6.29 -10.55
CA ALA A 13 42.07 5.95 -10.69
C ALA A 13 41.67 4.92 -9.63
N MET A 14 41.55 5.36 -8.37
CA MET A 14 40.79 4.71 -7.27
C MET A 14 41.17 5.39 -5.94
N LYS A 15 40.80 6.66 -5.78
CA LYS A 15 40.86 7.32 -4.46
C LYS A 15 39.80 8.41 -4.25
N ARG A 16 38.83 8.50 -5.17
CA ARG A 16 37.74 9.49 -5.13
C ARG A 16 36.34 8.87 -5.07
N LEU A 17 36.23 7.55 -4.90
CA LEU A 17 34.95 6.83 -4.91
C LEU A 17 34.43 6.45 -3.51
N ILE A 18 35.02 6.96 -2.43
CA ILE A 18 34.58 6.65 -1.05
C ILE A 18 34.17 7.91 -0.29
N LEU A 19 33.53 8.88 -0.96
CA LEU A 19 32.95 10.06 -0.31
C LEU A 19 31.61 10.52 -0.90
N ALA A 20 30.95 9.69 -1.72
CA ALA A 20 29.64 9.99 -2.27
C ALA A 20 28.76 8.74 -2.21
N GLY A 21 28.26 8.44 -1.02
CA GLY A 21 27.26 7.39 -0.81
C GLY A 21 26.60 7.50 0.56
N SER A 22 26.65 8.70 1.15
CA SER A 22 26.02 8.99 2.42
C SER A 22 24.51 8.99 2.22
N LEU A 23 23.84 8.22 3.07
CA LEU A 23 22.42 8.33 3.40
C LEU A 23 21.45 7.84 2.30
N LEU A 24 21.34 6.52 2.16
CA LEU A 24 20.03 5.94 1.83
C LEU A 24 19.11 6.28 3.01
N LEU A 25 18.39 7.39 2.85
CA LEU A 25 17.28 7.80 3.71
C LEU A 25 16.40 6.59 3.94
N ALA A 26 16.24 6.23 5.21
CA ALA A 26 15.30 5.23 5.68
C ALA A 26 13.91 5.57 5.14
N SER A 27 13.59 5.03 3.97
CA SER A 27 12.26 5.12 3.36
C SER A 27 11.43 3.98 3.93
N GLY A 28 11.34 3.92 5.26
CA GLY A 28 10.38 3.09 5.95
C GLY A 28 9.05 3.81 5.95
N THR A 29 8.36 3.86 4.82
CA THR A 29 6.90 3.97 4.91
C THR A 29 6.44 2.62 5.45
N VAL A 30 6.35 2.55 6.78
CA VAL A 30 5.66 1.46 7.45
C VAL A 30 4.30 1.35 6.79
N SER A 31 4.10 0.28 6.02
CA SER A 31 2.79 -0.03 5.46
C SER A 31 1.90 -0.35 6.65
N LEU A 32 1.19 0.66 7.17
CA LEU A 32 0.15 0.55 8.19
C LEU A 32 -1.10 -0.14 7.62
N ALA A 33 -0.91 -1.18 6.82
CA ALA A 33 -2.01 -1.93 6.22
C ALA A 33 -2.55 -2.99 7.19
N ASP A 34 -1.74 -3.53 8.10
CA ASP A 34 -2.19 -4.49 9.10
C ASP A 34 -2.89 -3.77 10.27
N GLY A 35 -4.21 -3.63 10.17
CA GLY A 35 -5.05 -3.08 11.25
C GLY A 35 -5.97 -1.92 10.86
N LEU A 36 -5.97 -1.53 9.58
CA LEU A 36 -6.93 -0.57 9.04
C LEU A 36 -8.03 -1.27 8.23
N PHE A 37 -9.27 -0.84 8.39
CA PHE A 37 -10.44 -1.47 7.80
C PHE A 37 -10.90 -0.69 6.57
N TRP A 38 -11.34 -1.40 5.53
CA TRP A 38 -11.88 -0.81 4.30
C TRP A 38 -13.20 -1.47 3.96
N VAL A 39 -14.18 -0.67 3.51
CA VAL A 39 -15.43 -1.19 2.96
C VAL A 39 -15.27 -1.30 1.46
N VAL A 40 -15.42 -2.51 0.91
CA VAL A 40 -15.30 -2.77 -0.54
C VAL A 40 -16.61 -3.29 -1.10
N GLY A 41 -17.00 -2.80 -2.27
CA GLY A 41 -18.10 -3.37 -3.03
C GLY A 41 -17.61 -4.48 -3.94
N ASN A 42 -18.17 -5.68 -3.78
CA ASN A 42 -17.77 -6.87 -4.53
C ASN A 42 -18.85 -7.31 -5.54
N ARG A 43 -18.58 -7.14 -6.84
CA ARG A 43 -19.51 -7.30 -7.97
C ARG A 43 -19.98 -8.73 -8.09
N ALA A 44 -19.11 -9.68 -7.80
CA ALA A 44 -19.42 -11.10 -7.87
C ALA A 44 -20.50 -11.49 -6.85
N THR A 45 -20.49 -10.89 -5.66
CA THR A 45 -21.45 -11.21 -4.59
C THR A 45 -22.60 -10.21 -4.49
N GLY A 46 -22.45 -9.02 -5.08
CA GLY A 46 -23.38 -7.90 -4.92
C GLY A 46 -23.38 -7.32 -3.50
N LYS A 47 -22.40 -7.67 -2.66
CA LYS A 47 -22.32 -7.26 -1.25
C LYS A 47 -21.18 -6.27 -0.99
N CYS A 48 -21.22 -5.64 0.18
CA CYS A 48 -20.11 -4.88 0.72
C CYS A 48 -19.35 -5.65 1.80
N ASN A 49 -18.08 -5.94 1.55
CA ASN A 49 -17.20 -6.64 2.49
C ASN A 49 -16.35 -5.63 3.26
N ILE A 50 -15.99 -5.96 4.50
CA ILE A 50 -14.99 -5.22 5.27
C ILE A 50 -13.69 -6.01 5.19
N VAL A 51 -12.65 -5.40 4.62
CA VAL A 51 -11.32 -6.00 4.50
C VAL A 51 -10.32 -5.25 5.39
N THR A 52 -9.30 -5.94 5.88
CA THR A 52 -8.26 -5.38 6.76
C THR A 52 -7.01 -4.97 6.00
N SER A 53 -7.08 -4.91 4.66
CA SER A 53 -5.96 -4.53 3.80
C SER A 53 -6.43 -3.54 2.75
N ASN A 54 -5.54 -2.64 2.32
CA ASN A 54 -5.86 -1.64 1.31
C ASN A 54 -6.30 -2.31 0.00
N PRO A 55 -7.55 -2.09 -0.45
CA PRO A 55 -8.06 -2.76 -1.64
C PRO A 55 -7.53 -2.14 -2.92
N VAL A 56 -7.10 -2.98 -3.85
CA VAL A 56 -6.85 -2.57 -5.24
C VAL A 56 -8.15 -2.68 -6.01
N ILE A 57 -8.59 -1.60 -6.66
CA ILE A 57 -9.84 -1.57 -7.45
C ILE A 57 -9.62 -2.27 -8.79
N ILE A 58 -9.68 -3.60 -8.78
CA ILE A 58 -9.55 -4.46 -9.96
C ILE A 58 -10.53 -5.64 -9.85
N GLY A 59 -10.93 -6.18 -11.01
CA GLY A 59 -11.79 -7.36 -11.09
C GLY A 59 -13.17 -7.13 -10.48
N ASP A 60 -13.49 -7.90 -9.44
CA ASP A 60 -14.79 -7.86 -8.77
C ASP A 60 -14.96 -6.67 -7.83
N ILE A 61 -13.88 -6.00 -7.41
CA ILE A 61 -13.99 -4.84 -6.53
C ILE A 61 -14.32 -3.60 -7.36
N TRP A 62 -15.51 -3.02 -7.16
CA TRP A 62 -15.97 -1.84 -7.90
C TRP A 62 -15.80 -0.52 -7.15
N PHE A 63 -15.54 -0.57 -5.83
CA PHE A 63 -15.14 0.57 -5.02
C PHE A 63 -14.45 0.11 -3.73
N GLY A 64 -13.74 1.04 -3.11
CA GLY A 64 -13.23 0.93 -1.74
C GLY A 64 -13.46 2.27 -1.02
N ASP A 65 -13.90 2.19 0.23
CA ASP A 65 -14.08 3.33 1.15
C ASP A 65 -13.29 3.06 2.44
N GLY A 66 -12.50 4.03 2.91
CA GLY A 66 -11.55 3.85 4.01
C GLY A 66 -10.21 4.60 3.82
N PRO A 67 -9.21 4.36 4.68
CA PRO A 67 -9.17 3.39 5.78
C PRO A 67 -9.86 3.87 7.06
N TYR A 68 -10.55 2.97 7.76
CA TYR A 68 -11.11 3.17 9.10
C TYR A 68 -10.23 2.58 10.18
N LYS A 69 -10.26 3.19 11.37
CA LYS A 69 -9.45 2.76 12.54
C LYS A 69 -9.99 1.53 13.26
N SER A 70 -11.28 1.26 13.13
CA SER A 70 -11.94 0.14 13.78
C SER A 70 -12.94 -0.56 12.87
N ARG A 71 -13.22 -1.83 13.17
CA ARG A 71 -14.24 -2.62 12.46
C ARG A 71 -15.64 -2.04 12.65
N ALA A 72 -15.90 -1.46 13.82
CA ALA A 72 -17.17 -0.80 14.13
C ALA A 72 -17.38 0.43 13.22
N ASP A 73 -16.35 1.24 13.03
CA ASP A 73 -16.39 2.41 12.14
C ASP A 73 -16.63 1.98 10.68
N ALA A 74 -15.96 0.92 10.22
CA ALA A 74 -16.19 0.36 8.89
C ALA A 74 -17.62 -0.21 8.74
N LYS A 75 -18.17 -0.84 9.78
CA LYS A 75 -19.56 -1.35 9.78
C LYS A 75 -20.57 -0.21 9.73
N LEU A 76 -20.31 0.88 10.43
CA LEU A 76 -21.11 2.10 10.40
C LEU A 76 -21.02 2.79 9.03
N ALA A 77 -19.82 2.91 8.47
CA ALA A 77 -19.66 3.44 7.12
C ALA A 77 -20.44 2.60 6.09
N ARG A 78 -20.29 1.27 6.14
CA ARG A 78 -21.02 0.33 5.27
C ARG A 78 -22.53 0.55 5.30
N SER A 79 -23.13 0.82 6.47
CA SER A 79 -24.58 1.06 6.55
C SER A 79 -25.01 2.43 5.99
N THR A 80 -24.08 3.37 5.84
CA THR A 80 -24.34 4.71 5.27
C THR A 80 -24.02 4.81 3.78
N ILE A 81 -23.19 3.91 3.25
CA ILE A 81 -22.84 3.86 1.83
C ILE A 81 -24.02 3.34 1.03
N ARG A 82 -24.59 4.19 0.16
CA ARG A 82 -25.76 3.87 -0.66
C ARG A 82 -25.57 2.69 -1.62
N ALA A 83 -24.33 2.43 -2.02
CA ALA A 83 -24.00 1.31 -2.90
C ALA A 83 -24.02 -0.05 -2.16
N CYS A 84 -24.04 -0.03 -0.83
CA CYS A 84 -24.08 -1.24 -0.04
C CYS A 84 -25.52 -1.69 0.20
N PRO A 85 -25.85 -2.96 -0.11
CA PRO A 85 -27.15 -3.51 0.23
C PRO A 85 -27.32 -3.58 1.76
N ALA A 86 -28.57 -3.56 2.20
CA ALA A 86 -28.90 -3.78 3.61
C ALA A 86 -28.38 -5.14 4.08
N VAL A 87 -27.78 -5.14 5.27
CA VAL A 87 -27.18 -6.33 5.88
C VAL A 87 -28.29 -7.23 6.38
N SER A 88 -28.31 -8.50 5.94
CA SER A 88 -29.19 -9.49 6.53
C SER A 88 -28.58 -9.98 7.86
N PRO A 89 -29.39 -10.39 8.87
CA PRO A 89 -28.88 -10.85 10.16
C PRO A 89 -27.93 -12.07 10.07
N ASP A 90 -27.94 -12.78 8.95
CA ASP A 90 -27.03 -13.90 8.69
C ASP A 90 -25.61 -13.43 8.32
N ASP A 91 -25.49 -12.27 7.64
CA ASP A 91 -24.21 -11.69 7.22
C ASP A 91 -23.37 -11.10 8.39
N GLU A 92 -23.99 -10.94 9.57
CA GLU A 92 -23.31 -10.42 10.76
C GLU A 92 -22.52 -11.49 11.52
N LYS A 93 -22.93 -12.76 11.42
CA LYS A 93 -22.33 -13.87 12.18
C LYS A 93 -20.99 -14.34 11.61
N ASP A 94 -20.79 -14.18 10.31
CA ASP A 94 -19.56 -14.60 9.63
C ASP A 94 -18.41 -13.61 9.80
N ALA A 95 -18.71 -12.37 10.18
CA ALA A 95 -17.68 -11.36 10.43
C ALA A 95 -16.97 -11.57 11.78
N ASP A 96 -17.67 -12.07 12.80
CA ASP A 96 -17.17 -12.14 14.18
C ASP A 96 -16.22 -13.33 14.44
N LYS A 97 -16.10 -14.27 13.50
CA LYS A 97 -15.49 -15.58 13.76
C LYS A 97 -14.02 -15.75 13.32
N THR A 98 -13.37 -14.68 12.90
CA THR A 98 -11.94 -14.71 12.55
C THR A 98 -11.21 -13.71 13.44
N ASP A 99 -10.81 -14.19 14.62
CA ASP A 99 -9.74 -13.64 15.45
C ASP A 99 -8.51 -14.55 15.27
#